data_AF-A0A2N9MBF3-F1
#
_entry.id   AF-A0A2N9MBF3-F1
#
_cell.length_a   1.000
_cell.length_b   1.000
_cell.length_c   1.000
_cell.angle_alpha   90.00
_cell.angle_beta   90.00
_cell.angle_gamma   90.00
#
_symmetry.space_group_name_H-M   'P 1'
#
loop_
_entity.id
_entity.type
_entity.pdbx_description
1 polymer ?
#
loop_
_entity_poly.entity_id
_entity_poly.type
_entity_poly.pdbx_seq_one_letter_code
_entity_poly.pdbx_strand_id
1 'polypeptide(L)' 'MIDRIRDRAIGIADLNHLRLWIDSNPEVPEGDWYQDFGSFKICGNGPLLKMFLLRGEVGGPAGTESWQPVSDL' A
#
# COMPACT_ATOMS: atom_id res chain seq x y z
N MET A 1 -20.62 3.23 4.47
CA MET A 1 -19.76 3.20 3.26
C MET A 1 -18.37 3.78 3.53
N ILE A 2 -18.25 4.88 4.32
CA ILE A 2 -16.95 5.47 4.72
C ILE A 2 -16.28 4.73 5.91
N ASP A 3 -17.04 3.94 6.68
CA ASP A 3 -16.52 3.30 7.90
C ASP A 3 -15.36 2.33 7.69
N ARG A 4 -15.22 1.68 6.53
CA ARG A 4 -14.09 0.78 6.29
C ARG A 4 -12.77 1.50 6.00
N ILE A 5 -12.81 2.73 5.52
CA ILE A 5 -11.62 3.60 5.35
C ILE A 5 -11.15 4.11 6.71
N ARG A 6 -12.10 4.35 7.62
CA ARG A 6 -11.82 4.85 8.97
C ARG A 6 -11.34 3.77 9.94
N ASP A 7 -11.71 2.50 9.70
CA ASP A 7 -11.47 1.43 10.67
C ASP A 7 -10.06 0.83 10.63
N ARG A 8 -9.36 0.70 9.48
CA ARG A 8 -8.05 -0.03 9.51
C ARG A 8 -7.05 0.03 8.35
N ALA A 9 -7.19 0.91 7.34
CA ALA A 9 -6.43 0.71 6.10
C ALA A 9 -5.27 1.67 5.85
N ILE A 10 -5.50 2.99 5.80
CA ILE A 10 -4.44 4.00 5.52
C ILE A 10 -4.88 5.30 6.19
N GLY A 11 -4.16 5.75 7.22
CA GLY A 11 -4.43 7.03 7.86
C GLY A 11 -3.91 8.21 7.04
N ILE A 12 -4.30 9.43 7.41
CA ILE A 12 -3.72 10.66 6.82
C ILE A 12 -2.20 10.70 7.04
N ALA A 13 -1.73 10.17 8.16
CA ALA A 13 -0.31 10.06 8.47
C ALA A 13 0.43 9.13 7.47
N ASP A 14 -0.17 7.98 7.12
CA ASP A 14 0.35 7.05 6.12
C ASP A 14 0.42 7.68 4.73
N LEU A 15 -0.61 8.45 4.33
CA LEU A 15 -0.59 9.22 3.08
C LEU A 15 0.50 10.30 3.08
N ASN A 16 0.79 10.91 4.23
CA ASN A 16 1.87 11.87 4.35
C ASN A 16 3.25 11.21 4.23
N HIS A 17 3.43 10.01 4.78
CA HIS A 17 4.65 9.21 4.57
C HIS A 17 4.85 8.86 3.10
N LEU A 18 3.80 8.47 2.38
CA LEU A 18 3.87 8.25 0.94
C LEU A 18 4.29 9.54 0.21
N ARG A 19 3.69 10.68 0.54
CA ARG A 19 4.02 11.96 -0.08
C ARG A 19 5.49 12.31 0.12
N LEU A 20 5.99 12.21 1.35
CA LEU A 20 7.40 12.47 1.67
C LEU A 20 8.34 11.52 0.93
N TRP A 21 7.95 10.25 0.80
CA TRP A 21 8.72 9.26 0.04
C TRP A 21 8.81 9.64 -1.44
N ILE A 22 7.70 10.01 -2.08
CA ILE A 22 7.68 10.47 -3.48
C ILE A 22 8.51 11.76 -3.65
N ASP A 23 8.35 12.72 -2.73
CA ASP A 23 9.07 14.00 -2.77
C ASP A 23 10.59 13.83 -2.62
N SER A 24 11.01 12.78 -1.94
CA SER A 24 12.43 12.39 -1.81
C SER A 24 13.03 11.81 -3.09
N ASN A 25 12.24 11.65 -4.16
CA ASN A 25 12.63 11.08 -5.45
C ASN A 25 13.43 9.77 -5.30
N PRO A 26 12.80 8.71 -4.77
CA PRO A 26 13.47 7.49 -4.38
C PRO A 26 13.94 6.74 -5.62
N GLU A 27 15.10 6.09 -5.53
CA GLU A 27 15.59 5.22 -6.59
C GLU A 27 14.74 3.94 -6.64
N VAL A 28 13.92 3.82 -7.68
CA VAL A 28 13.04 2.67 -7.92
C VAL A 28 13.57 1.83 -9.07
N PRO A 29 13.45 0.49 -9.02
CA PRO A 29 13.84 -0.39 -10.12
C PRO A 29 13.04 -0.10 -11.41
N GLU A 30 13.66 -0.29 -12.57
CA GLU A 30 12.98 -0.16 -13.89
C GLU A 30 11.84 -1.19 -14.10
N GLY A 31 11.76 -2.25 -13.28
CA GLY A 31 10.75 -3.31 -13.36
C GLY A 31 9.67 -3.20 -12.28
N ASP A 32 8.90 -4.28 -12.08
CA ASP A 32 7.92 -4.32 -10.99
C ASP A 32 8.62 -4.30 -9.62
N TRP A 33 8.21 -3.38 -8.77
CA TRP A 33 8.75 -3.21 -7.43
C TRP A 33 7.63 -3.07 -6.41
N TYR A 34 7.96 -3.42 -5.17
CA TYR A 34 7.05 -3.37 -4.04
C TYR A 34 7.72 -2.59 -2.91
N GLN A 35 7.07 -1.55 -2.41
CA GLN A 35 7.54 -0.81 -1.25
C GLN A 35 6.55 -1.00 -0.10
N ASP A 36 7.07 -1.46 1.04
CA ASP A 36 6.30 -1.64 2.27
C ASP A 36 6.38 -0.39 3.15
N PHE A 37 5.21 0.06 3.60
CA PHE A 37 5.03 1.16 4.56
C PHE A 37 4.46 0.64 5.90
N GLY A 38 4.45 -0.68 6.13
CA GLY A 38 3.88 -1.34 7.29
C GLY A 38 2.35 -1.49 7.25
N SER A 39 1.63 -0.36 7.13
CA SER A 39 0.16 -0.35 7.06
C SER A 39 -0.36 -0.77 5.68
N PHE A 40 0.37 -0.41 4.64
CA PHE A 40 0.08 -0.70 3.25
C PHE A 40 1.37 -0.95 2.48
N LYS A 41 1.26 -1.65 1.35
CA LYS A 41 2.32 -1.80 0.36
C LYS A 41 1.91 -1.03 -0.90
N ILE A 42 2.88 -0.50 -1.62
CA ILE A 42 2.65 0.02 -2.98
C ILE A 42 3.38 -0.87 -3.97
N CYS A 43 2.77 -1.02 -5.14
CA CYS A 43 3.36 -1.67 -6.29
C CYS A 43 3.59 -0.61 -7.36
N GLY A 44 4.77 -0.59 -7.95
CA GLY A 44 5.06 0.23 -9.11
C GLY A 44 5.81 -0.56 -10.17
N ASN A 45 5.97 0.05 -11.33
CA ASN A 45 6.78 -0.43 -12.43
C ASN A 45 7.60 0.74 -12.96
N GLY A 46 8.92 0.70 -12.80
CA GLY A 46 9.74 1.87 -13.08
C GLY A 46 9.29 3.09 -12.26
N PRO A 47 9.23 4.30 -12.83
CA PRO A 47 8.77 5.48 -12.12
C PRO A 47 7.24 5.53 -11.90
N LEU A 48 6.48 4.55 -12.42
CA LEU A 48 5.02 4.55 -12.37
C LEU A 48 4.50 3.76 -11.18
N LEU A 49 3.68 4.40 -10.35
CA LEU A 49 2.96 3.74 -9.27
C LEU A 49 1.71 3.06 -9.85
N LYS A 50 1.59 1.74 -9.69
CA LYS A 50 0.52 0.91 -10.27
C LYS A 50 -0.67 0.75 -9.34
N MET A 51 -0.44 0.41 -8.07
CA MET A 51 -1.51 -0.06 -7.18
C MET A 51 -1.11 0.07 -5.71
N PHE A 52 -2.11 0.30 -4.85
CA PHE A 52 -1.99 0.16 -3.40
C PHE A 52 -2.48 -1.22 -2.96
N LEU A 53 -1.74 -1.84 -2.05
CA LEU A 53 -2.06 -3.11 -1.43
C LEU A 53 -2.29 -2.88 0.06
N LEU A 54 -3.48 -3.22 0.53
CA LEU A 54 -3.79 -3.19 1.96
C LEU A 54 -3.47 -4.53 2.59
N ARG A 55 -3.04 -4.47 3.84
CA ARG A 55 -2.93 -5.67 4.66
C ARG A 55 -4.34 -6.17 4.94
N GLY A 56 -4.75 -7.22 4.23
CA GLY A 56 -6.00 -7.91 4.50
C GLY A 56 -5.84 -8.81 5.72
N GLU A 57 -6.78 -8.74 6.66
CA GLU A 57 -6.94 -9.81 7.64
C GLU A 57 -7.58 -11.01 6.93
N VAL A 58 -6.79 -12.03 6.63
CA VAL A 58 -7.33 -13.34 6.23
C VAL A 58 -7.47 -14.20 7.47
N GLY A 59 -8.72 -14.39 7.91
CA GLY A 59 -9.11 -15.39 8.91
C GLY A 59 -9.03 -16.81 8.36
N GLY A 60 -7.88 -17.19 7.80
CA GLY A 60 -7.55 -18.56 7.40
C GLY A 60 -6.73 -19.27 8.49
N PRO A 61 -6.83 -20.60 8.65
CA PRO A 61 -6.20 -21.36 9.75
C PRO A 61 -4.66 -21.44 9.70
N ALA A 62 -4.01 -20.71 8.82
CA ALA A 62 -2.57 -20.51 8.81
C ALA A 62 -2.33 -19.03 8.52
N GLY A 63 -1.54 -18.34 9.33
CA GLY A 63 -1.29 -16.89 9.26
C GLY A 63 -0.51 -16.45 8.00
N THR A 64 -1.08 -16.70 6.82
CA THR A 64 -0.58 -16.22 5.54
C THR A 64 -1.00 -14.77 5.38
N GLU A 65 -0.05 -13.84 5.33
CA GLU A 65 -0.35 -12.45 4.99
C GLU A 65 -1.00 -12.39 3.59
N SER A 66 -2.21 -11.83 3.49
CA SER A 66 -2.89 -11.63 2.20
C SER A 66 -2.98 -10.14 1.89
N TRP A 67 -2.38 -9.75 0.77
CA TRP A 67 -2.40 -8.38 0.28
C TRP A 67 -3.48 -8.25 -0.78
N GLN A 68 -4.42 -7.33 -0.56
CA GLN A 68 -5.55 -7.12 -1.46
C GLN A 68 -5.40 -5.78 -2.19
N PRO A 69 -5.62 -5.72 -3.52
CA PRO A 69 -5.58 -4.48 -4.26
C PRO A 69 -6.71 -3.54 -3.84
N VAL A 70 -6.40 -2.25 -3.69
CA VAL A 70 -7.39 -1.20 -3.46
C VAL A 70 -7.97 -0.76 -4.81
N SER A 71 -8.96 -1.50 -5.31
CA SER A 71 -9.65 -1.20 -6.56
C SER A 71 -10.66 -0.04 -6.48
N ASP A 72 -10.90 0.51 -5.29
CA ASP A 72 -12.06 1.37 -4.99
C ASP A 72 -11.70 2.79 -4.51
N LEU A 73 -10.62 3.38 -5.06
CA LEU A 73 -10.33 4.82 -4.89
C LEU A 73 -10.90 5.64 -6.05
#